data_AF-A0NWW9-F1
#
_entry.id   AF-A0NWW9-F1
#
_cell.length_a   1.000
_cell.length_b   1.000
_cell.length_c   1.000
_cell.angle_alpha   90.00
_cell.angle_beta   90.00
_cell.angle_gamma   90.00
#
_symmetry.space_group_name_H-M   'P 1'
#
loop_
_entity.id
_entity.type
_entity.pdbx_description
1 polymer ?
#
loop_
_entity_poly.entity_id
_entity_poly.type
_entity_poly.pdbx_seq_one_letter_code
_entity_poly.pdbx_strand_id
1 'polypeptide(L)'
;MNILQATVFFAHNRRNSLRTSSKSGDTRMTLLLRINSSSRQTGSHSTAIADHFEESYRRKHPDCRVITRNVADGSIPIISQRTIEGFYTEPQCMTADLKQATALSDALIAELQEADTLLIAAPIYNFSVPAALKAWIDQIVRVGHTFSYDGTSFQGLARTPRAVVISAYGAEGYLDGEPFAAANFVQPYLKFLLSFLGVEDIRFIAVQGTIADPEKVSASLQAARQACDLAA
;
A
#
# COMPACT_ATOMS: atom_id res chain seq x y z
N MET A 1 8.81 -1.58 27.93
CA MET A 1 7.38 -1.94 28.05
C MET A 1 7.12 -3.04 27.04
N ASN A 2 7.03 -4.30 27.48
CA ASN A 2 6.95 -5.46 26.58
C ASN A 2 5.62 -5.46 25.83
N ILE A 3 5.66 -5.83 24.55
CA ILE A 3 4.51 -6.01 23.62
C ILE A 3 3.39 -6.90 24.22
N LEU A 4 3.69 -7.63 25.29
CA LEU A 4 2.82 -8.56 26.02
C LEU A 4 1.83 -7.93 27.01
N GLN A 5 1.89 -6.62 27.33
CA GLN A 5 0.94 -6.01 28.28
C GLN A 5 -0.20 -5.20 27.65
N ALA A 6 -0.29 -5.11 26.32
CA ALA A 6 -1.41 -4.46 25.63
C ALA A 6 -2.59 -5.43 25.35
N THR A 7 -2.60 -6.62 25.94
CA THR A 7 -3.60 -7.66 25.67
C THR A 7 -4.61 -7.75 26.81
N VAL A 8 -5.58 -6.84 26.89
CA VAL A 8 -6.99 -7.11 27.20
C VAL A 8 -7.79 -5.88 26.72
N PHE A 9 -8.96 -6.09 26.11
CA PHE A 9 -9.98 -5.07 25.77
C PHE A 9 -9.95 -4.41 24.39
N PHE A 10 -9.95 -5.21 23.32
CA PHE A 10 -10.75 -4.89 22.13
C PHE A 10 -11.63 -6.08 21.73
N ALA A 11 -12.58 -6.42 22.60
CA ALA A 11 -13.69 -7.30 22.29
C ALA A 11 -14.97 -6.64 22.78
N HIS A 12 -15.57 -5.77 21.94
CA HIS A 12 -17.01 -5.53 21.82
C HIS A 12 -17.29 -4.33 20.90
N ASN A 13 -17.44 -4.57 19.61
CA ASN A 13 -18.51 -3.93 18.82
C ASN A 13 -18.69 -4.66 17.48
N ARG A 14 -19.47 -5.75 17.49
CA ARG A 14 -19.99 -6.34 16.25
C ARG A 14 -21.28 -5.63 15.89
N ARG A 15 -21.26 -4.84 14.82
CA ARG A 15 -22.45 -4.62 13.99
C ARG A 15 -22.15 -5.19 12.60
N ASN A 16 -22.70 -6.38 12.36
CA ASN A 16 -22.87 -6.91 11.02
C ASN A 16 -23.75 -5.92 10.24
N SER A 17 -23.14 -5.11 9.37
CA SER A 17 -23.87 -4.48 8.27
C SER A 17 -23.84 -5.46 7.10
N LEU A 18 -24.86 -6.31 7.05
CA LEU A 18 -25.19 -7.08 5.85
C LEU A 18 -25.52 -6.05 4.76
N ARG A 19 -24.65 -5.94 3.75
CA ARG A 19 -24.93 -5.20 2.52
C ARG A 19 -26.10 -5.89 1.80
N THR A 20 -27.30 -5.36 1.99
CA THR A 20 -28.46 -5.72 1.19
C THR A 20 -28.23 -5.22 -0.25
N SER A 21 -28.32 -6.14 -1.21
CA SER A 21 -28.27 -5.81 -2.63
C SER A 21 -29.53 -5.04 -3.02
N SER A 22 -29.44 -3.72 -3.14
CA SER A 22 -30.45 -2.93 -3.82
C SER A 22 -30.04 -2.83 -5.30
N LYS A 23 -30.87 -3.37 -6.19
CA LYS A 23 -30.80 -3.09 -7.63
C LYS A 23 -31.36 -1.68 -7.86
N SER A 24 -30.51 -0.69 -7.77
CA SER A 24 -30.68 0.60 -8.46
C SER A 24 -29.30 1.00 -9.00
N GLY A 25 -29.26 1.54 -10.21
CA GLY A 25 -28.02 1.91 -10.92
C GLY A 25 -27.37 3.15 -10.31
N ASP A 26 -27.04 3.10 -9.03
CA ASP A 26 -26.18 4.04 -8.35
C ASP A 26 -24.74 3.55 -8.55
N THR A 27 -24.05 4.12 -9.54
CA THR A 27 -22.63 3.84 -9.78
C THR A 27 -21.87 4.33 -8.55
N ARG A 28 -21.60 3.44 -7.60
CA ARG A 28 -20.82 3.79 -6.40
C ARG A 28 -19.47 4.35 -6.87
N MET A 29 -19.18 5.61 -6.51
CA MET A 29 -17.88 6.22 -6.77
C MET A 29 -16.78 5.31 -6.22
N THR A 30 -15.84 4.91 -7.07
CA THR A 30 -14.68 4.10 -6.68
C THR A 30 -13.55 5.00 -6.20
N LEU A 31 -12.77 4.54 -5.20
CA LEU A 31 -11.58 5.25 -4.74
C LEU A 31 -10.31 4.48 -5.06
N LEU A 32 -9.41 5.12 -5.81
CA LEU A 32 -8.04 4.66 -6.05
C LEU A 32 -7.08 5.43 -5.14
N LEU A 33 -6.47 4.73 -4.18
CA LEU A 33 -5.36 5.28 -3.39
C LEU A 33 -4.05 4.92 -4.08
N ARG A 34 -3.32 5.92 -4.55
CA ARG A 34 -2.04 5.77 -5.22
C ARG A 34 -0.89 6.23 -4.34
N ILE A 35 0.10 5.36 -4.14
CA ILE A 35 1.32 5.61 -3.38
C ILE A 35 2.52 5.56 -4.33
N ASN A 36 3.11 6.73 -4.60
CA ASN A 36 4.36 6.85 -5.36
C ASN A 36 5.53 6.96 -4.37
N SER A 37 6.49 6.03 -4.47
CA SER A 37 7.62 5.97 -3.53
C SER A 37 9.00 6.19 -4.13
N SER A 38 9.08 6.48 -5.43
CA SER A 38 10.33 6.82 -6.07
C SER A 38 10.83 8.20 -5.64
N SER A 39 12.10 8.30 -5.27
CA SER A 39 12.75 9.60 -5.04
C SER A 39 13.07 10.34 -6.34
N ARG A 40 13.00 9.65 -7.50
CA ARG A 40 13.12 10.28 -8.81
C ARG A 40 11.81 10.97 -9.16
N GLN A 41 11.81 12.30 -9.15
CA GLN A 41 10.65 13.10 -9.55
C GLN A 41 10.42 13.07 -11.08
N THR A 42 11.49 12.92 -11.85
CA THR A 42 11.47 12.79 -13.32
C THR A 42 12.11 11.48 -13.75
N GLY A 43 11.58 10.83 -14.79
CA GLY A 43 12.15 9.59 -15.33
C GLY A 43 11.98 8.36 -14.43
N SER A 44 10.99 8.37 -13.54
CA SER A 44 10.66 7.20 -12.72
C SER A 44 9.81 6.21 -13.52
N HIS A 45 10.37 5.05 -13.87
CA HIS A 45 9.64 4.01 -14.61
C HIS A 45 8.45 3.45 -13.83
N SER A 46 8.58 3.22 -12.51
CA SER A 46 7.45 2.75 -11.69
C SER A 46 6.31 3.78 -11.66
N THR A 47 6.64 5.07 -11.57
CA THR A 47 5.63 6.15 -11.59
C THR A 47 4.95 6.24 -12.96
N ALA A 48 5.72 6.18 -14.06
CA ALA A 48 5.17 6.25 -15.41
C ALA A 48 4.23 5.08 -15.75
N ILE A 49 4.52 3.87 -15.25
CA ILE A 49 3.60 2.73 -15.38
C ILE A 49 2.37 2.89 -14.47
N ALA A 50 2.53 3.51 -13.29
CA ALA A 50 1.39 3.82 -12.43
C ALA A 50 0.47 4.89 -13.02
N ASP A 51 1.02 5.88 -13.75
CA ASP A 51 0.23 6.84 -14.53
C ASP A 51 -0.61 6.11 -15.59
N HIS A 52 -0.02 5.17 -16.33
CA HIS A 52 -0.74 4.36 -17.32
C HIS A 52 -1.85 3.52 -16.67
N PHE A 53 -1.57 2.87 -15.54
CA PHE A 53 -2.57 2.13 -14.79
C PHE A 53 -3.74 3.04 -14.37
N GLU A 54 -3.43 4.20 -13.78
CA GLU A 54 -4.45 5.16 -13.34
C GLU A 54 -5.32 5.64 -14.51
N GLU A 55 -4.73 5.95 -15.67
CA GLU A 55 -5.46 6.30 -16.88
C GLU A 55 -6.38 5.16 -17.34
N SER A 56 -5.89 3.92 -17.35
CA SER A 56 -6.69 2.74 -17.69
C SER A 56 -7.81 2.48 -16.70
N TYR A 57 -7.55 2.68 -15.42
CA TYR A 57 -8.51 2.49 -14.34
C TYR A 57 -9.63 3.55 -14.44
N ARG A 58 -9.30 4.83 -14.64
CA ARG A 58 -10.29 5.90 -14.82
C ARG A 58 -11.15 5.71 -16.08
N ARG A 59 -10.60 5.14 -17.16
CA ARG A 59 -11.40 4.80 -18.35
C ARG A 59 -12.48 3.75 -18.07
N LYS A 60 -12.19 2.78 -17.19
CA LYS A 60 -13.12 1.72 -16.77
C LYS A 60 -14.05 2.17 -15.63
N HIS A 61 -13.59 3.14 -14.85
CA HIS A 61 -14.30 3.72 -13.70
C HIS A 61 -14.36 5.26 -13.84
N PRO A 62 -15.27 5.81 -14.67
CA PRO A 62 -15.31 7.25 -14.95
C PRO A 62 -15.52 8.14 -13.72
N ASP A 63 -16.25 7.64 -12.71
CA ASP A 63 -16.52 8.35 -11.45
C ASP A 63 -15.44 8.08 -10.38
N CYS A 64 -14.28 7.54 -10.78
CA CYS A 64 -13.19 7.23 -9.88
C CYS A 64 -12.58 8.51 -9.27
N ARG A 65 -12.59 8.58 -7.93
CA ARG A 65 -11.79 9.54 -7.17
C ARG A 65 -10.40 8.95 -6.94
N VAL A 66 -9.37 9.73 -7.27
CA VAL A 66 -7.98 9.35 -6.99
C VAL A 66 -7.42 10.17 -5.84
N ILE A 67 -6.81 9.50 -4.87
CA ILE A 67 -5.96 10.12 -3.84
C ILE A 67 -4.51 9.70 -4.15
N THR A 68 -3.64 10.67 -4.42
CA THR A 68 -2.22 10.40 -4.72
C THR A 68 -1.33 10.91 -3.61
N ARG A 69 -0.46 10.04 -3.09
CA ARG A 69 0.59 10.35 -2.12
C ARG A 69 1.96 10.11 -2.74
N ASN A 70 2.77 11.16 -2.84
CA ASN A 70 4.19 11.06 -3.17
C ASN A 70 4.97 10.95 -1.86
N VAL A 71 5.25 9.73 -1.39
CA VAL A 71 5.79 9.54 -0.03
C VAL A 71 7.27 9.88 0.10
N ALA A 72 7.96 10.04 -1.03
CA ALA A 72 9.39 10.37 -1.09
C ALA A 72 9.69 11.89 -1.07
N ASP A 73 8.68 12.75 -0.92
CA ASP A 73 8.83 14.22 -0.86
C ASP A 73 9.13 14.77 0.55
N GLY A 74 9.24 13.89 1.55
CA GLY A 74 9.47 14.25 2.95
C GLY A 74 8.19 14.51 3.76
N SER A 75 7.01 14.39 3.16
CA SER A 75 5.71 14.54 3.86
C SER A 75 5.42 13.43 4.87
N ILE A 76 6.08 12.27 4.73
CA ILE A 76 5.94 11.14 5.65
C ILE A 76 7.17 11.06 6.55
N PRO A 77 7.09 11.54 7.81
CA PRO A 77 8.20 11.41 8.73
C PRO A 77 8.38 9.95 9.18
N ILE A 78 9.61 9.61 9.53
CA ILE A 78 9.88 8.40 10.31
C ILE A 78 9.11 8.49 11.62
N ILE A 79 8.45 7.39 12.01
CA ILE A 79 7.69 7.31 13.26
C ILE A 79 8.57 7.68 14.46
N SER A 80 8.06 8.57 15.31
CA SER A 80 8.76 9.04 16.50
C SER A 80 8.40 8.21 17.73
N GLN A 81 9.17 8.33 18.83
CA GLN A 81 8.80 7.75 20.12
C GLN A 81 7.38 8.18 20.53
N ARG A 82 7.02 9.45 20.35
CA ARG A 82 5.71 9.98 20.74
C ARG A 82 4.57 9.38 19.93
N THR A 83 4.81 9.14 18.64
CA THR A 83 3.87 8.42 17.76
C THR A 83 3.67 6.99 18.24
N ILE A 84 4.75 6.29 18.60
CA ILE A 84 4.69 4.94 19.17
C ILE A 84 3.93 4.93 20.49
N GLU A 85 4.18 5.87 21.41
CA GLU A 85 3.40 6.00 22.65
C GLU A 85 1.90 6.16 22.34
N GLY A 86 1.56 6.99 21.36
CA GLY A 86 0.18 7.17 20.91
C GLY A 86 -0.46 5.90 20.35
N PHE A 87 0.28 5.10 19.58
CA PHE A 87 -0.22 3.84 19.00
C PHE A 87 -0.65 2.81 20.05
N TYR A 88 -0.06 2.86 21.25
CA TYR A 88 -0.36 1.93 22.35
C TYR A 88 -1.17 2.57 23.49
N THR A 89 -1.57 3.84 23.35
CA THR A 89 -2.36 4.53 24.37
C THR A 89 -3.85 4.26 24.15
N GLU A 90 -4.56 3.89 25.21
CA GLU A 90 -6.01 3.69 25.15
C GLU A 90 -6.75 4.98 24.75
N PRO A 91 -7.85 4.90 23.98
CA PRO A 91 -8.57 6.09 23.51
C PRO A 91 -8.98 7.08 24.61
N GLN A 92 -9.37 6.59 25.79
CA GLN A 92 -9.70 7.44 26.95
C GLN A 92 -8.50 8.17 27.57
N CYS A 93 -7.28 7.65 27.35
CA CYS A 93 -6.03 8.18 27.90
C CYS A 93 -5.29 9.07 26.89
N MET A 94 -5.83 9.25 25.68
CA MET A 94 -5.21 10.05 24.62
C MET A 94 -5.22 11.55 24.97
N THR A 95 -4.06 12.09 25.29
CA THR A 95 -3.82 13.53 25.47
C THR A 95 -3.85 14.28 24.13
N ALA A 96 -3.93 15.62 24.16
CA ALA A 96 -3.88 16.44 22.95
C ALA A 96 -2.59 16.20 22.15
N ASP A 97 -1.44 16.14 22.83
CA ASP A 97 -0.14 15.89 22.20
C ASP A 97 -0.07 14.51 21.53
N LEU A 98 -0.63 13.47 22.15
CA LEU A 98 -0.64 12.13 21.56
C LEU A 98 -1.57 12.08 20.34
N LYS A 99 -2.73 12.73 20.39
CA LYS A 99 -3.62 12.87 19.22
C LYS A 99 -2.93 13.59 18.08
N GLN A 100 -2.18 14.66 18.37
CA GLN A 100 -1.40 15.36 17.36
C GLN A 100 -0.30 14.46 16.77
N ALA A 101 0.38 13.68 17.61
CA ALA A 101 1.45 12.77 17.18
C ALA A 101 0.97 11.59 16.32
N THR A 102 -0.30 11.18 16.44
CA THR A 102 -0.90 10.09 15.64
C THR A 102 -1.76 10.58 14.48
N ALA A 103 -2.08 11.88 14.40
CA ALA A 103 -3.02 12.43 13.43
C ALA A 103 -2.69 12.08 11.96
N LEU A 104 -1.41 12.07 11.59
CA LEU A 104 -1.00 11.67 10.24
C LEU A 104 -1.28 10.18 9.99
N SER A 105 -0.92 9.30 10.94
CA SER A 105 -1.23 7.87 10.87
C SER A 105 -2.74 7.63 10.74
N ASP A 106 -3.55 8.36 11.54
CA ASP A 106 -5.01 8.29 11.47
C ASP A 106 -5.53 8.64 10.07
N ALA A 107 -5.03 9.71 9.47
CA ALA A 107 -5.41 10.14 8.12
C ALA A 107 -4.99 9.13 7.05
N LEU A 108 -3.76 8.60 7.11
CA LEU A 108 -3.26 7.63 6.13
C LEU A 108 -4.00 6.28 6.23
N ILE A 109 -4.34 5.86 7.45
CA ILE A 109 -5.18 4.68 7.68
C ILE A 109 -6.58 4.93 7.12
N ALA A 110 -7.17 6.11 7.33
CA ALA A 110 -8.48 6.44 6.77
C ALA A 110 -8.48 6.36 5.24
N GLU A 111 -7.47 6.93 4.58
CA GLU A 111 -7.30 6.85 3.12
C GLU A 111 -7.23 5.40 2.63
N LEU A 112 -6.41 4.56 3.30
CA LEU A 112 -6.34 3.14 2.98
C LEU A 112 -7.71 2.47 3.13
N GLN A 113 -8.34 2.69 4.28
CA GLN A 113 -9.60 2.05 4.65
C GLN A 113 -10.81 2.50 3.81
N GLU A 114 -10.71 3.62 3.09
CA GLU A 114 -11.70 4.10 2.11
C GLU A 114 -11.42 3.60 0.69
N ALA A 115 -10.20 3.15 0.38
CA ALA A 115 -9.82 2.75 -0.96
C ALA A 115 -10.47 1.44 -1.41
N ASP A 116 -11.02 1.43 -2.62
CA ASP A 116 -11.44 0.22 -3.31
C ASP A 116 -10.23 -0.46 -4.00
N THR A 117 -9.21 0.32 -4.36
CA THR A 117 -7.96 -0.19 -4.92
C THR A 117 -6.77 0.61 -4.40
N LEU A 118 -5.75 -0.10 -3.92
CA LEU A 118 -4.46 0.46 -3.56
C LEU A 118 -3.46 0.24 -4.71
N LEU A 119 -2.94 1.31 -5.28
CA LEU A 119 -1.87 1.29 -6.27
C LEU A 119 -0.55 1.70 -5.62
N ILE A 120 0.44 0.81 -5.59
CA ILE A 120 1.78 1.11 -5.07
C ILE A 120 2.77 1.12 -6.22
N ALA A 121 3.43 2.25 -6.46
CA ALA A 121 4.56 2.37 -7.38
C ALA A 121 5.88 2.37 -6.60
N ALA A 122 6.63 1.28 -6.69
CA ALA A 122 7.84 1.03 -5.90
C ALA A 122 9.05 0.66 -6.78
N PRO A 123 10.06 1.54 -6.94
CA PRO A 123 11.34 1.08 -7.45
C PRO A 123 12.05 0.21 -6.40
N ILE A 124 12.93 -0.68 -6.84
CA ILE A 124 13.87 -1.35 -5.95
C ILE A 124 15.03 -0.41 -5.62
N TYR A 125 15.27 -0.17 -4.33
CA TYR A 125 16.47 0.52 -3.83
C TYR A 125 17.21 -0.42 -2.89
N ASN A 126 18.47 -0.73 -3.21
CA ASN A 126 19.30 -1.65 -2.43
C ASN A 126 18.55 -2.93 -2.05
N PHE A 127 17.99 -3.61 -3.06
CA PHE A 127 17.30 -4.89 -2.96
C PHE A 127 15.89 -4.88 -2.30
N SER A 128 15.48 -3.76 -1.70
CA SER A 128 14.21 -3.64 -0.96
C SER A 128 13.36 -2.44 -1.41
N VAL A 129 12.24 -2.24 -0.72
CA VAL A 129 11.37 -1.06 -0.90
C VAL A 129 12.10 0.23 -0.52
N PRO A 130 11.76 1.38 -1.13
CA PRO A 130 12.32 2.67 -0.71
C PRO A 130 12.02 2.95 0.77
N ALA A 131 12.95 3.58 1.48
CA ALA A 131 12.77 3.95 2.89
C ALA A 131 11.51 4.82 3.11
N ALA A 132 11.19 5.70 2.16
CA ALA A 132 9.97 6.49 2.16
C ALA A 132 8.69 5.63 2.11
N LEU A 133 8.69 4.54 1.32
CA LEU A 133 7.57 3.60 1.31
C LEU A 133 7.46 2.89 2.66
N LYS A 134 8.60 2.46 3.23
CA LYS A 134 8.62 1.85 4.56
C LYS A 134 8.11 2.80 5.65
N ALA A 135 8.44 4.09 5.57
CA ALA A 135 7.92 5.11 6.48
C ALA A 135 6.39 5.23 6.38
N TRP A 136 5.83 5.20 5.17
CA TRP A 136 4.37 5.17 4.99
C TRP A 136 3.75 3.87 5.54
N ILE A 137 4.38 2.73 5.31
CA ILE A 137 3.95 1.43 5.86
C ILE A 137 3.94 1.49 7.39
N ASP A 138 4.96 2.06 8.03
CA ASP A 138 5.04 2.19 9.49
C ASP A 138 3.91 3.05 10.09
N GLN A 139 3.36 3.98 9.31
CA GLN A 139 2.20 4.78 9.73
C GLN A 139 0.88 4.02 9.62
N ILE A 140 0.74 3.08 8.66
CA ILE A 140 -0.53 2.39 8.41
C ILE A 140 -0.64 1.03 9.10
N VAL A 141 0.46 0.37 9.44
CA VAL A 141 0.44 -0.93 10.13
C VAL A 141 0.25 -0.72 11.62
N ARG A 142 -1.01 -0.71 12.08
CA ARG A 142 -1.35 -0.37 13.46
C ARG A 142 -2.42 -1.31 14.02
N VAL A 143 -2.11 -1.86 15.20
CA VAL A 143 -3.00 -2.79 15.92
C VAL A 143 -4.32 -2.10 16.27
N GLY A 144 -5.43 -2.83 16.11
CA GLY A 144 -6.79 -2.30 16.29
C GLY A 144 -7.30 -1.43 15.13
N HIS A 145 -6.48 -1.16 14.11
CA HIS A 145 -6.85 -0.31 12.97
C HIS A 145 -6.76 -1.01 11.62
N THR A 146 -5.62 -1.62 11.31
CA THR A 146 -5.38 -2.32 10.03
C THR A 146 -5.03 -3.79 10.22
N PHE A 147 -4.74 -4.19 11.46
CA PHE A 147 -4.72 -5.59 11.88
C PHE A 147 -5.10 -5.69 13.36
N SER A 148 -5.46 -6.88 13.83
CA SER A 148 -5.65 -7.21 15.25
C SER A 148 -4.86 -8.45 15.63
N TYR A 149 -4.62 -8.62 16.94
CA TYR A 149 -4.05 -9.82 17.54
C TYR A 149 -4.88 -10.20 18.75
N ASP A 150 -5.35 -11.44 18.81
CA ASP A 150 -6.21 -11.94 19.90
C ASP A 150 -5.44 -12.68 21.01
N GLY A 151 -4.11 -12.68 20.95
CA GLY A 151 -3.24 -13.48 21.82
C GLY A 151 -2.76 -14.79 21.20
N THR A 152 -3.38 -15.22 20.10
CA THR A 152 -3.06 -16.48 19.39
C THR A 152 -2.81 -16.25 17.90
N SER A 153 -3.61 -15.40 17.26
CA SER A 153 -3.61 -15.20 15.82
C SER A 153 -3.70 -13.72 15.44
N PHE A 154 -3.09 -13.40 14.29
CA PHE A 154 -3.25 -12.10 13.66
C PHE A 154 -4.40 -12.13 12.65
N GLN A 155 -5.15 -11.04 12.57
CA GLN A 155 -6.21 -10.86 11.59
C GLN A 155 -6.06 -9.50 10.91
N GLY A 156 -6.12 -9.48 9.58
CA GLY A 156 -6.16 -8.24 8.79
C GLY A 156 -7.49 -7.51 8.96
N LEU A 157 -7.42 -6.18 9.10
CA LEU A 157 -8.58 -5.29 9.27
C LEU A 157 -8.67 -4.23 8.17
N ALA A 158 -7.79 -4.24 7.17
CA ALA A 158 -7.91 -3.36 6.02
C ALA A 158 -9.20 -3.68 5.24
N ARG A 159 -9.99 -2.65 4.95
CA ARG A 159 -11.19 -2.77 4.10
C ARG A 159 -10.90 -2.70 2.62
N THR A 160 -9.67 -2.34 2.25
CA THR A 160 -9.20 -2.32 0.86
C THR A 160 -9.16 -3.75 0.31
N PRO A 161 -10.02 -4.10 -0.65
CA PRO A 161 -10.11 -5.48 -1.13
C PRO A 161 -8.98 -5.85 -2.09
N ARG A 162 -8.37 -4.85 -2.74
CA ARG A 162 -7.46 -5.03 -3.87
C ARG A 162 -6.25 -4.13 -3.81
N ALA A 163 -5.09 -4.68 -4.17
CA ALA A 163 -3.87 -3.92 -4.41
C ALA A 163 -3.21 -4.28 -5.75
N VAL A 164 -2.67 -3.27 -6.44
CA VAL A 164 -1.79 -3.41 -7.59
C VAL A 164 -0.44 -2.80 -7.24
N VAL A 165 0.61 -3.59 -7.34
CA VAL A 165 1.98 -3.19 -7.02
C VAL A 165 2.80 -3.17 -8.30
N ILE A 166 3.28 -1.98 -8.66
CA ILE A 166 4.17 -1.77 -9.79
C ILE A 166 5.60 -1.68 -9.26
N SER A 167 6.41 -2.68 -9.58
CA SER A 167 7.80 -2.76 -9.16
C SER A 167 8.75 -2.48 -10.33
N ALA A 168 9.70 -1.55 -10.16
CA ALA A 168 10.72 -1.27 -11.18
C ALA A 168 12.11 -1.70 -10.71
N TYR A 169 12.83 -2.46 -11.55
CA TYR A 169 14.14 -3.03 -11.28
C TYR A 169 15.19 -2.49 -12.25
N GLY A 170 16.38 -2.18 -11.72
CA GLY A 170 17.52 -1.75 -12.52
C GLY A 170 17.93 -2.84 -13.51
N ALA A 171 18.33 -3.99 -12.99
CA ALA A 171 18.70 -5.17 -13.79
C ALA A 171 17.50 -6.11 -14.01
N GLU A 172 17.73 -7.14 -14.83
CA GLU A 172 16.83 -8.28 -15.04
C GLU A 172 17.07 -9.36 -13.98
N GLY A 173 16.19 -10.37 -13.93
CA GLY A 173 16.44 -11.60 -13.19
C GLY A 173 15.88 -11.67 -11.76
N TYR A 174 15.05 -10.71 -11.34
CA TYR A 174 14.49 -10.60 -9.98
C TYR A 174 13.17 -11.35 -9.73
N LEU A 175 12.48 -11.84 -10.76
CA LEU A 175 11.17 -12.50 -10.59
C LEU A 175 11.33 -13.98 -10.22
N ASP A 176 10.25 -14.60 -9.76
CA ASP A 176 10.26 -16.00 -9.33
C ASP A 176 10.80 -16.93 -10.44
N GLY A 177 11.78 -17.76 -10.07
CA GLY A 177 12.45 -18.68 -11.00
C GLY A 177 13.59 -18.06 -11.81
N GLU A 178 13.85 -16.76 -11.67
CA GLU A 178 14.95 -16.09 -12.36
C GLU A 178 16.28 -16.09 -11.55
N PRO A 179 17.45 -15.89 -12.20
CA PRO A 179 18.76 -16.08 -11.57
C PRO A 179 19.06 -15.23 -10.33
N PHE A 180 18.39 -14.09 -10.18
CA PHE A 180 18.59 -13.12 -9.11
C PHE A 180 17.34 -12.96 -8.22
N ALA A 181 16.38 -13.90 -8.30
CA ALA A 181 15.13 -13.87 -7.55
C ALA A 181 15.33 -13.74 -6.04
N ALA A 182 16.37 -14.38 -5.49
CA ALA A 182 16.69 -14.33 -4.07
C ALA A 182 17.06 -12.92 -3.56
N ALA A 183 17.40 -11.99 -4.46
CA ALA A 183 17.70 -10.60 -4.13
C ALA A 183 16.48 -9.67 -4.27
N ASN A 184 15.30 -10.21 -4.60
CA ASN A 184 14.06 -9.45 -4.64
C ASN A 184 13.37 -9.47 -3.27
N PHE A 185 13.69 -8.50 -2.41
CA PHE A 185 12.97 -8.33 -1.15
C PHE A 185 11.72 -7.46 -1.29
N VAL A 186 11.45 -6.89 -2.47
CA VAL A 186 10.29 -6.00 -2.70
C VAL A 186 8.99 -6.80 -2.75
N GLN A 187 8.88 -7.75 -3.69
CA GLN A 187 7.61 -8.46 -3.91
C GLN A 187 7.22 -9.37 -2.74
N PRO A 188 8.11 -10.21 -2.18
CA PRO A 188 7.75 -11.06 -1.05
C PRO A 188 7.34 -10.26 0.18
N TYR A 189 8.04 -9.15 0.48
CA TYR A 189 7.69 -8.27 1.59
C TYR A 189 6.32 -7.63 1.41
N LEU A 190 6.05 -7.02 0.24
CA LEU A 190 4.76 -6.37 -0.02
C LEU A 190 3.62 -7.39 -0.11
N LYS A 191 3.86 -8.59 -0.67
CA LYS A 191 2.86 -9.67 -0.71
C LYS A 191 2.50 -10.10 0.71
N PHE A 192 3.50 -10.37 1.55
CA PHE A 192 3.28 -10.71 2.96
C PHE A 192 2.51 -9.60 3.69
N LEU A 193 3.00 -8.36 3.60
CA LEU A 193 2.41 -7.20 4.27
C LEU A 193 0.94 -7.01 3.89
N LEU A 194 0.63 -6.96 2.59
CA LEU A 194 -0.73 -6.71 2.13
C LEU A 194 -1.68 -7.84 2.51
N SER A 195 -1.23 -9.10 2.40
CA SER A 195 -2.01 -10.25 2.88
C SER A 195 -2.22 -10.19 4.40
N PHE A 196 -1.19 -9.81 5.17
CA PHE A 196 -1.27 -9.66 6.62
C PHE A 196 -2.30 -8.60 7.03
N LEU A 197 -2.40 -7.50 6.28
CA LEU A 197 -3.40 -6.46 6.49
C LEU A 197 -4.81 -6.86 6.04
N GLY A 198 -4.97 -7.98 5.31
CA GLY A 198 -6.27 -8.51 4.88
C GLY A 198 -6.63 -8.20 3.41
N VAL A 199 -5.68 -7.73 2.60
CA VAL A 199 -5.90 -7.51 1.16
C VAL A 199 -5.85 -8.86 0.43
N GLU A 200 -6.95 -9.23 -0.23
CA GLU A 200 -7.10 -10.56 -0.84
C GLU A 200 -6.57 -10.60 -2.28
N ASP A 201 -6.93 -9.62 -3.11
CA ASP A 201 -6.50 -9.55 -4.52
C ASP A 201 -5.28 -8.66 -4.66
N ILE A 202 -4.10 -9.27 -4.72
CA ILE A 202 -2.82 -8.57 -4.86
C ILE A 202 -2.19 -8.94 -6.20
N ARG A 203 -2.01 -7.95 -7.07
CA ARG A 203 -1.39 -8.08 -8.39
C ARG A 203 -0.05 -7.38 -8.43
N PHE A 204 0.97 -8.05 -8.97
CA PHE A 204 2.28 -7.46 -9.20
C PHE A 204 2.49 -7.25 -10.70
N ILE A 205 2.99 -6.06 -11.05
CA ILE A 205 3.40 -5.69 -12.40
C ILE A 205 4.85 -5.25 -12.30
N ALA A 206 5.75 -5.95 -12.99
CA ALA A 206 7.17 -5.68 -12.93
C ALA A 206 7.67 -5.00 -14.21
N VAL A 207 8.59 -4.05 -14.04
CA VAL A 207 9.45 -3.52 -15.11
C VAL A 207 10.88 -3.87 -14.73
N GLN A 208 11.55 -4.69 -15.53
CA GLN A 208 12.92 -5.12 -15.28
C GLN A 208 13.88 -4.56 -16.33
N GLY A 209 15.17 -4.56 -16.02
CA GLY A 209 16.17 -4.13 -16.99
C GLY A 209 16.08 -2.65 -17.36
N THR A 210 15.64 -1.79 -16.44
CA THR A 210 15.49 -0.33 -16.72
C THR A 210 16.81 0.39 -17.03
N ILE A 211 17.97 -0.24 -16.79
CA ILE A 211 19.29 0.26 -17.20
C ILE A 211 19.89 -0.50 -18.39
N ALA A 212 19.13 -1.42 -19.00
CA ALA A 212 19.53 -2.16 -20.18
C ALA A 212 19.53 -1.27 -21.44
N ASP A 213 19.78 -1.87 -22.60
CA ASP A 213 19.66 -1.17 -23.87
C ASP A 213 18.22 -0.66 -24.12
N PRO A 214 18.05 0.44 -24.90
CA PRO A 214 16.75 1.09 -25.07
C PRO A 214 15.64 0.18 -25.62
N GLU A 215 15.98 -0.79 -26.46
CA GLU A 215 15.00 -1.71 -27.05
C GLU A 215 14.40 -2.63 -25.98
N LYS A 216 15.25 -3.20 -25.11
CA LYS A 216 14.78 -4.01 -23.97
C LYS A 216 13.99 -3.21 -22.97
N VAL A 217 14.43 -2.00 -22.65
CA VAL A 217 13.67 -1.09 -21.75
C VAL A 217 12.28 -0.83 -22.33
N SER A 218 12.20 -0.51 -23.62
CA SER A 218 10.94 -0.27 -24.31
C SER A 218 10.02 -1.49 -24.28
N ALA A 219 10.55 -2.69 -24.55
CA ALA A 219 9.79 -3.93 -24.50
C ALA A 219 9.25 -4.23 -23.09
N SER A 220 10.06 -4.05 -22.05
CA SER A 220 9.62 -4.25 -20.65
C SER A 220 8.52 -3.27 -20.25
N LEU A 221 8.66 -1.99 -20.64
CA LEU A 221 7.64 -0.97 -20.40
C LEU A 221 6.33 -1.29 -21.15
N GLN A 222 6.40 -1.77 -22.38
CA GLN A 222 5.23 -2.15 -23.16
C GLN A 222 4.48 -3.34 -22.52
N ALA A 223 5.20 -4.37 -22.10
CA ALA A 223 4.61 -5.51 -21.38
C ALA A 223 3.93 -5.08 -20.08
N ALA A 224 4.57 -4.18 -19.32
CA ALA A 224 3.99 -3.63 -18.10
C ALA A 224 2.71 -2.81 -18.35
N ARG A 225 2.66 -2.02 -19.44
CA ARG A 225 1.44 -1.29 -19.84
C ARG A 225 0.30 -2.25 -20.21
N GLN A 226 0.58 -3.31 -20.95
CA GLN A 226 -0.42 -4.34 -21.26
C GLN A 226 -0.94 -5.03 -20.00
N ALA A 227 -0.06 -5.35 -19.05
CA ALA A 227 -0.47 -5.91 -17.75
C ALA A 227 -1.32 -4.90 -16.95
N CYS A 228 -1.03 -3.60 -17.02
CA CYS A 228 -1.86 -2.57 -16.42
C CYS A 228 -3.25 -2.51 -17.05
N ASP A 229 -3.36 -2.62 -18.37
CA ASP A 229 -4.65 -2.60 -19.06
C ASP A 229 -5.54 -3.78 -18.66
N LEU A 230 -4.94 -4.94 -18.40
CA LEU A 230 -5.65 -6.13 -17.91
C LEU A 230 -6.01 -6.02 -16.42
N ALA A 231 -5.17 -5.34 -15.62
CA ALA A 231 -5.37 -5.18 -14.19
C ALA A 231 -6.22 -3.94 -13.82
N ALA A 232 -6.40 -2.99 -14.73
CA ALA A 232 -7.31 -1.86 -14.53
C ALA A 232 -8.77 -2.31 -14.54
#